data_AF-A0A672I8B3-F1
#
_entry.id   AF-A0A672I8B3-F1
#
_cell.length_a   1.000
_cell.length_b   1.000
_cell.length_c   1.000
_cell.angle_alpha   90.00
_cell.angle_beta   90.00
_cell.angle_gamma   90.00
#
_symmetry.space_group_name_H-M   'P 1'
#
loop_
_entity.id
_entity.type
_entity.pdbx_description
1 polymer ?
#
loop_
_entity_poly.entity_id
_entity_poly.type
_entity_poly.pdbx_seq_one_letter_code
_entity_poly.pdbx_strand_id
1 'polypeptide(L)'
;MKRKFSLLVSVLLFVSPISGYVFKYVSYTGPDMMTWSEARKFCRERHSDLATVRYNADDKLLANTEGFIGLHRDNNTDEWKWSRVSMPTRYLNWATNEPQPDKHCGFKIEGEVKWRSEECDDVHPFVCFDESVLLVQHNKTWEEALDHCRWLWRREESWSLRFDLSTVISQNDVTNAREMAQYATTEEVWTGLRFLAGHWWWVGGEPAEWTKLPSCRVLWHPGQTWQFEDQRLRRETKLHL
;
A
#
# COMPACT_ATOMS: atom_id res chain seq x y z
N MET A 1 25.11 40.98 -43.76
CA MET A 1 23.77 40.51 -43.30
C MET A 1 23.83 40.12 -41.83
N LYS A 2 22.71 40.15 -41.09
CA LYS A 2 22.61 39.63 -39.71
C LYS A 2 22.08 38.19 -39.73
N ARG A 3 22.85 37.20 -39.27
CA ARG A 3 22.33 35.88 -38.89
C ARG A 3 22.18 35.84 -37.37
N LYS A 4 20.94 35.83 -36.87
CA LYS A 4 20.65 35.63 -35.45
C LYS A 4 20.88 34.15 -35.12
N PHE A 5 21.89 33.83 -34.31
CA PHE A 5 21.91 32.53 -33.62
C PHE A 5 20.88 32.57 -32.50
N SER A 6 19.82 31.77 -32.64
CA SER A 6 18.84 31.58 -31.56
C SER A 6 19.38 30.53 -30.59
N LEU A 7 19.91 30.98 -29.46
CA LEU A 7 20.26 30.08 -28.36
C LEU A 7 18.97 29.54 -27.73
N LEU A 8 18.52 28.38 -28.19
CA LEU A 8 17.58 27.56 -27.44
C LEU A 8 18.30 27.02 -26.21
N VAL A 9 18.19 27.76 -25.10
CA VAL A 9 18.59 27.27 -23.78
C VAL A 9 17.60 26.18 -23.38
N SER A 10 17.94 24.94 -23.71
CA SER A 10 17.18 23.77 -23.26
C SER A 10 17.42 23.60 -21.77
N VAL A 11 16.56 24.22 -20.96
CA VAL A 11 16.56 24.05 -19.50
C VAL A 11 15.99 22.67 -19.19
N LEU A 12 16.84 21.65 -19.30
CA LEU A 12 16.57 20.31 -18.80
C LEU A 12 16.57 20.34 -17.27
N LEU A 13 15.46 20.79 -16.69
CA LEU A 13 15.07 20.38 -15.35
C LEU A 13 14.94 18.84 -15.39
N PHE A 14 15.64 18.15 -14.50
CA PHE A 14 15.38 16.73 -14.25
C PHE A 14 14.16 16.64 -13.33
N VAL A 15 13.12 15.94 -13.79
CA VAL A 15 11.74 16.09 -13.26
C VAL A 15 11.25 14.78 -12.65
N SER A 16 11.31 14.65 -11.31
CA SER A 16 10.93 13.41 -10.62
C SER A 16 9.45 13.06 -10.82
N PRO A 17 9.12 11.85 -11.30
CA PRO A 17 7.77 11.33 -11.25
C PRO A 17 7.46 10.68 -9.89
N ILE A 18 6.22 10.28 -9.73
CA ILE A 18 5.60 9.90 -8.45
C ILE A 18 5.06 8.48 -8.54
N SER A 19 5.22 7.68 -7.48
CA SER A 19 4.59 6.36 -7.36
C SER A 19 3.37 6.43 -6.42
N GLY A 20 2.18 6.18 -6.98
CA GLY A 20 0.95 5.96 -6.22
C GLY A 20 0.48 4.50 -6.31
N TYR A 21 -0.47 4.12 -5.48
CA TYR A 21 -1.20 2.85 -5.57
C TYR A 21 -2.63 3.04 -6.06
N VAL A 22 -3.16 2.00 -6.69
CA VAL A 22 -4.59 1.75 -6.87
C VAL A 22 -4.97 0.54 -6.02
N PHE A 23 -5.90 0.72 -5.09
CA PHE A 23 -6.41 -0.34 -4.22
C PHE A 23 -7.77 -0.80 -4.72
N LYS A 24 -7.91 -2.08 -5.04
CA LYS A 24 -9.15 -2.70 -5.54
C LYS A 24 -9.51 -3.95 -4.75
N TYR A 25 -10.79 -4.12 -4.45
CA TYR A 25 -11.32 -5.34 -3.81
C TYR A 25 -12.07 -6.22 -4.82
N VAL A 26 -12.01 -7.53 -4.66
CA VAL A 26 -12.67 -8.53 -5.52
C VAL A 26 -13.28 -9.62 -4.64
N SER A 27 -14.59 -9.83 -4.73
CA SER A 27 -15.33 -10.79 -3.91
C SER A 27 -15.55 -12.11 -4.67
N TYR A 28 -15.37 -13.23 -3.98
CA TYR A 28 -15.56 -14.60 -4.45
C TYR A 28 -16.68 -15.27 -3.64
N THR A 29 -17.63 -15.88 -4.33
CA THR A 29 -18.89 -16.37 -3.75
C THR A 29 -19.35 -17.67 -4.44
N GLY A 30 -20.41 -18.31 -3.91
CA GLY A 30 -21.03 -19.47 -4.55
C GLY A 30 -20.07 -20.68 -4.68
N PRO A 31 -19.77 -21.16 -5.90
CA PRO A 31 -18.89 -22.31 -6.09
C PRO A 31 -17.41 -22.02 -5.76
N ASP A 32 -17.02 -20.75 -5.67
CA ASP A 32 -15.64 -20.34 -5.37
C ASP A 32 -15.37 -20.18 -3.85
N MET A 33 -16.32 -20.51 -2.97
CA MET A 33 -16.13 -20.42 -1.52
C MET A 33 -15.05 -21.38 -1.00
N MET A 34 -14.30 -20.96 0.02
CA MET A 34 -13.13 -21.67 0.56
C MET A 34 -12.99 -21.47 2.08
N THR A 35 -12.15 -22.28 2.73
CA THR A 35 -11.66 -21.98 4.10
C THR A 35 -10.77 -20.73 4.08
N TRP A 36 -10.54 -20.09 5.24
CA TRP A 36 -9.74 -18.85 5.29
C TRP A 36 -8.30 -19.06 4.78
N SER A 37 -7.71 -20.21 5.10
CA SER A 37 -6.35 -20.58 4.69
C SER A 37 -6.23 -20.76 3.17
N GLU A 38 -7.21 -21.43 2.55
CA GLU A 38 -7.30 -21.62 1.10
C GLU A 38 -7.60 -20.32 0.36
N ALA A 39 -8.56 -19.53 0.87
CA ALA A 39 -8.88 -18.19 0.36
C ALA A 39 -7.65 -17.26 0.36
N ARG A 40 -6.88 -17.25 1.46
CA ARG A 40 -5.61 -16.51 1.56
C ARG A 40 -4.61 -16.97 0.51
N LYS A 41 -4.47 -18.29 0.30
CA LYS A 41 -3.58 -18.84 -0.73
C LYS A 41 -4.03 -18.43 -2.13
N PHE A 42 -5.31 -18.57 -2.45
CA PHE A 42 -5.90 -18.16 -3.73
C PHE A 42 -5.66 -16.67 -4.01
N CYS A 43 -5.92 -15.79 -3.02
CA CYS A 43 -5.67 -14.36 -3.18
C CYS A 43 -4.17 -14.03 -3.34
N ARG A 44 -3.25 -14.84 -2.82
CA ARG A 44 -1.79 -14.66 -3.04
C ARG A 44 -1.28 -15.23 -4.36
N GLU A 45 -2.03 -16.14 -5.00
CA GLU A 45 -1.70 -16.69 -6.31
C GLU A 45 -2.27 -15.85 -7.47
N ARG A 46 -3.26 -14.98 -7.20
CA ARG A 46 -4.03 -14.24 -8.24
C ARG A 46 -4.17 -12.73 -8.00
N HIS A 47 -3.99 -12.29 -6.76
CA HIS A 47 -4.14 -10.90 -6.29
C HIS A 47 -2.93 -10.55 -5.41
N SER A 48 -3.05 -9.61 -4.46
CA SER A 48 -1.96 -9.28 -3.52
C SER A 48 -2.07 -10.02 -2.18
N ASP A 49 -3.26 -10.06 -1.57
CA ASP A 49 -3.61 -10.89 -0.40
C ASP A 49 -5.15 -10.86 -0.22
N LEU A 50 -5.68 -11.44 0.87
CA LEU A 50 -7.02 -11.13 1.35
C LEU A 50 -7.16 -9.64 1.73
N ALA A 51 -8.40 -9.15 1.68
CA ALA A 51 -8.76 -7.76 1.94
C ALA A 51 -8.16 -7.23 3.26
N THR A 52 -7.36 -6.18 3.14
CA THR A 52 -6.71 -5.51 4.27
C THR A 52 -7.34 -4.13 4.47
N VAL A 53 -7.83 -3.83 5.68
CA VAL A 53 -8.56 -2.59 6.00
C VAL A 53 -7.73 -1.74 6.95
N ARG A 54 -7.16 -0.64 6.46
CA ARG A 54 -6.20 0.15 7.25
C ARG A 54 -6.86 1.27 8.05
N TYR A 55 -7.98 1.80 7.54
CA TYR A 55 -8.74 2.87 8.20
C TYR A 55 -10.20 2.91 7.72
N ASN A 56 -11.04 3.67 8.43
CA ASN A 56 -12.51 3.78 8.25
C ASN A 56 -13.01 4.18 6.85
N ALA A 57 -12.14 4.64 5.95
CA ALA A 57 -12.50 4.91 4.56
C ALA A 57 -12.36 3.66 3.68
N ASP A 58 -11.56 2.67 4.07
CA ASP A 58 -11.42 1.39 3.36
C ASP A 58 -12.66 0.50 3.58
N ASP A 59 -13.26 0.54 4.77
CA ASP A 59 -14.56 -0.11 5.05
C ASP A 59 -15.66 0.30 4.07
N LYS A 60 -15.62 1.55 3.58
CA LYS A 60 -16.59 2.06 2.59
C LYS A 60 -16.40 1.46 1.20
N LEU A 61 -15.19 1.04 0.86
CA LEU A 61 -14.86 0.32 -0.39
C LEU A 61 -15.36 -1.13 -0.34
N LEU A 62 -15.49 -1.67 0.88
CA LEU A 62 -15.98 -3.00 1.21
C LEU A 62 -17.48 -3.01 1.59
N ALA A 63 -18.20 -1.90 1.46
CA ALA A 63 -19.60 -1.82 1.89
C ALA A 63 -20.48 -2.86 1.20
N ASN A 64 -20.28 -3.05 -0.11
CA ASN A 64 -21.01 -4.00 -0.96
C ASN A 64 -20.20 -5.30 -1.17
N THR A 65 -19.54 -5.79 -0.13
CA THR A 65 -18.80 -7.07 -0.15
C THR A 65 -19.12 -7.89 1.09
N GLU A 66 -19.09 -9.21 0.93
CA GLU A 66 -19.25 -10.20 1.99
C GLU A 66 -18.12 -11.24 1.91
N GLY A 67 -17.68 -11.73 3.07
CA GLY A 67 -16.78 -12.88 3.17
C GLY A 67 -15.60 -12.68 4.12
N PHE A 68 -14.74 -13.68 4.18
CA PHE A 68 -13.44 -13.59 4.84
C PHE A 68 -12.62 -12.40 4.32
N ILE A 69 -12.01 -11.70 5.27
CA ILE A 69 -11.01 -10.65 5.05
C ILE A 69 -9.67 -11.09 5.67
N GLY A 70 -8.59 -10.38 5.39
CA GLY A 70 -7.23 -10.78 5.80
C GLY A 70 -6.95 -10.68 7.30
N LEU A 71 -7.94 -10.32 8.12
CA LEU A 71 -7.78 -10.16 9.56
C LEU A 71 -7.82 -11.52 10.24
N HIS A 72 -6.79 -11.87 11.01
CA HIS A 72 -6.76 -13.11 11.80
C HIS A 72 -5.95 -12.96 13.10
N ARG A 73 -6.02 -13.98 13.95
CA ARG A 73 -5.13 -14.26 15.08
C ARG A 73 -4.85 -15.76 15.12
N ASP A 74 -3.84 -16.22 15.86
CA ASP A 74 -3.49 -17.66 15.87
C ASP A 74 -4.00 -18.36 17.15
N ASN A 75 -4.46 -17.60 18.16
CA ASN A 75 -5.17 -18.07 19.35
C ASN A 75 -5.88 -16.90 20.08
N ASN A 76 -6.63 -17.19 21.14
CA ASN A 76 -7.43 -16.21 21.89
C ASN A 76 -6.62 -15.06 22.53
N THR A 77 -5.35 -15.29 22.86
CA THR A 77 -4.46 -14.32 23.53
C THR A 77 -3.58 -13.51 22.58
N ASP A 78 -3.54 -13.86 21.29
CA ASP A 78 -2.79 -13.12 20.27
C ASP A 78 -3.51 -11.85 19.82
N GLU A 79 -2.73 -10.83 19.43
CA GLU A 79 -3.25 -9.65 18.77
C GLU A 79 -3.73 -9.97 17.34
N TRP A 80 -4.85 -9.36 16.95
CA TRP A 80 -5.37 -9.43 15.59
C TRP A 80 -4.44 -8.70 14.61
N LYS A 81 -4.08 -9.40 13.52
CA LYS A 81 -3.10 -8.98 12.51
C LYS A 81 -3.64 -9.18 11.10
N TRP A 82 -3.15 -8.38 10.15
CA TRP A 82 -3.50 -8.53 8.73
C TRP A 82 -2.57 -9.53 8.05
N SER A 83 -3.14 -10.48 7.31
CA SER A 83 -2.45 -11.55 6.57
C SER A 83 -1.31 -11.04 5.68
N ARG A 84 -1.51 -9.87 5.06
CA ARG A 84 -0.58 -9.16 4.18
C ARG A 84 0.65 -8.64 4.92
N VAL A 85 0.45 -7.92 6.02
CA VAL A 85 1.52 -7.21 6.76
C VAL A 85 2.15 -8.11 7.83
N SER A 86 1.41 -9.11 8.30
CA SER A 86 1.73 -9.99 9.45
C SER A 86 1.97 -9.26 10.78
N MET A 87 1.50 -8.01 10.89
CA MET A 87 1.67 -7.14 12.06
C MET A 87 0.31 -6.82 12.71
N PRO A 88 0.26 -6.61 14.05
CA PRO A 88 -0.94 -6.19 14.77
C PRO A 88 -1.56 -4.91 14.19
N THR A 89 -2.89 -4.88 14.04
CA THR A 89 -3.60 -3.69 13.55
C THR A 89 -4.05 -2.78 14.68
N ARG A 90 -3.81 -1.47 14.51
CA ARG A 90 -4.38 -0.42 15.39
C ARG A 90 -5.81 -0.04 15.00
N TYR A 91 -6.29 -0.50 13.84
CA TYR A 91 -7.66 -0.29 13.37
C TYR A 91 -8.42 -1.61 13.42
N LEU A 92 -9.49 -1.63 14.23
CA LEU A 92 -10.42 -2.74 14.40
C LEU A 92 -11.84 -2.18 14.43
N ASN A 93 -12.76 -2.75 13.64
CA ASN A 93 -14.13 -2.25 13.47
C ASN A 93 -15.18 -3.32 13.77
N TRP A 94 -15.02 -4.00 14.91
CA TRP A 94 -15.90 -5.11 15.33
C TRP A 94 -17.35 -4.69 15.57
N ALA A 95 -18.28 -5.57 15.21
CA ALA A 95 -19.69 -5.55 15.60
C ALA A 95 -19.88 -5.59 17.13
N THR A 96 -21.09 -5.29 17.58
CA THR A 96 -21.42 -5.39 19.01
C THR A 96 -21.37 -6.86 19.42
N ASN A 97 -20.64 -7.17 20.50
CA ASN A 97 -20.33 -8.52 20.98
C ASN A 97 -19.33 -9.32 20.11
N GLU A 98 -18.59 -8.68 19.21
CA GLU A 98 -17.49 -9.29 18.46
C GLU A 98 -16.11 -8.77 18.93
N PRO A 99 -15.03 -9.55 18.78
CA PRO A 99 -14.99 -10.93 18.26
C PRO A 99 -15.43 -11.97 19.31
N GLN A 100 -15.96 -13.10 18.87
CA GLN A 100 -16.20 -14.26 19.73
C GLN A 100 -14.86 -14.85 20.25
N PRO A 101 -14.84 -15.52 21.42
CA PRO A 101 -13.58 -16.01 21.99
C PRO A 101 -12.92 -17.10 21.14
N ASP A 102 -13.73 -18.01 20.62
CA ASP A 102 -13.37 -19.23 19.86
C ASP A 102 -13.12 -18.99 18.37
N LYS A 103 -13.54 -17.84 17.82
CA LYS A 103 -13.42 -17.53 16.39
C LYS A 103 -12.21 -16.65 16.08
N HIS A 104 -11.38 -17.06 15.13
CA HIS A 104 -10.03 -16.47 14.90
C HIS A 104 -9.82 -15.82 13.53
N CYS A 105 -10.80 -15.91 12.62
CA CYS A 105 -10.75 -15.30 11.29
C CYS A 105 -11.78 -14.18 11.15
N GLY A 106 -11.42 -13.09 10.48
CA GLY A 106 -12.29 -11.92 10.29
C GLY A 106 -13.18 -12.03 9.06
N PHE A 107 -14.42 -11.58 9.20
CA PHE A 107 -15.46 -11.67 8.17
C PHE A 107 -16.20 -10.33 8.02
N LYS A 108 -16.33 -9.86 6.77
CA LYS A 108 -17.09 -8.68 6.38
C LYS A 108 -18.51 -9.09 5.95
N ILE A 109 -19.53 -8.36 6.38
CA ILE A 109 -20.95 -8.60 6.05
C ILE A 109 -21.39 -7.55 5.02
N GLU A 110 -22.16 -7.91 3.99
CA GLU A 110 -22.69 -6.94 3.02
C GLU A 110 -23.60 -5.90 3.70
N GLY A 111 -23.53 -4.64 3.25
CA GLY A 111 -24.34 -3.52 3.75
C GLY A 111 -23.87 -2.97 5.11
N GLU A 112 -23.17 -3.76 5.92
CA GLU A 112 -22.57 -3.28 7.17
C GLU A 112 -21.23 -2.57 6.95
N VAL A 113 -20.90 -1.64 7.86
CA VAL A 113 -19.57 -1.02 7.96
C VAL A 113 -18.65 -1.82 8.89
N LYS A 114 -19.21 -2.74 9.69
CA LYS A 114 -18.52 -3.47 10.75
C LYS A 114 -18.17 -4.91 10.35
N TRP A 115 -17.34 -5.56 11.16
CA TRP A 115 -16.87 -6.93 10.95
C TRP A 115 -17.31 -7.85 12.08
N ARG A 116 -17.43 -9.14 11.79
CA ARG A 116 -17.55 -10.22 12.78
C ARG A 116 -16.37 -11.17 12.68
N SER A 117 -16.18 -11.99 13.70
CA SER A 117 -15.29 -13.15 13.66
C SER A 117 -16.05 -14.39 13.20
N GLU A 118 -15.37 -15.27 12.47
CA GLU A 118 -15.86 -16.57 12.04
C GLU A 118 -14.82 -17.67 12.28
N GLU A 119 -15.26 -18.92 12.22
CA GLU A 119 -14.36 -20.07 12.27
C GLU A 119 -13.48 -20.08 11.01
N CYS A 120 -12.20 -20.43 11.17
CA CYS A 120 -11.23 -20.35 10.07
C CYS A 120 -11.35 -21.52 9.07
N ASP A 121 -11.83 -22.66 9.55
CA ASP A 121 -12.03 -23.89 8.77
C ASP A 121 -13.46 -24.02 8.18
N ASP A 122 -14.36 -23.07 8.46
CA ASP A 122 -15.67 -22.98 7.80
C ASP A 122 -15.51 -22.45 6.36
N VAL A 123 -16.31 -22.99 5.43
CA VAL A 123 -16.27 -22.63 4.01
C VAL A 123 -17.16 -21.42 3.75
N HIS A 124 -16.56 -20.33 3.28
CA HIS A 124 -17.20 -19.03 3.17
C HIS A 124 -16.86 -18.27 1.87
N PRO A 125 -17.65 -17.23 1.52
CA PRO A 125 -17.21 -16.20 0.60
C PRO A 125 -15.90 -15.56 1.09
N PHE A 126 -15.14 -14.95 0.20
CA PHE A 126 -13.95 -14.19 0.59
C PHE A 126 -13.69 -13.00 -0.31
N VAL A 127 -12.97 -12.00 0.21
CA VAL A 127 -12.62 -10.79 -0.53
C VAL A 127 -11.11 -10.70 -0.70
N CYS A 128 -10.63 -10.81 -1.93
CA CYS A 128 -9.24 -10.52 -2.29
C CYS A 128 -9.02 -9.02 -2.47
N PHE A 129 -7.74 -8.61 -2.43
CA PHE A 129 -7.30 -7.24 -2.59
C PHE A 129 -6.12 -7.17 -3.57
N ASP A 130 -6.25 -6.27 -4.56
CA ASP A 130 -5.24 -5.89 -5.55
C ASP A 130 -4.62 -4.55 -5.14
N GLU A 131 -3.29 -4.49 -5.08
CA GLU A 131 -2.50 -3.27 -4.80
C GLU A 131 -1.57 -2.98 -5.99
N SER A 132 -2.05 -2.18 -6.94
CA SER A 132 -1.39 -1.93 -8.25
C SER A 132 -0.65 -0.59 -8.27
N VAL A 133 0.66 -0.58 -8.53
CA VAL A 133 1.44 0.68 -8.63
C VAL A 133 1.06 1.43 -9.91
N LEU A 134 0.83 2.74 -9.79
CA LEU A 134 0.66 3.68 -10.90
C LEU A 134 1.73 4.78 -10.83
N LEU A 135 2.43 5.00 -11.95
CA LEU A 135 3.44 6.06 -12.07
C LEU A 135 2.81 7.35 -12.61
N VAL A 136 2.74 8.38 -11.77
CA VAL A 136 2.28 9.73 -12.17
C VAL A 136 3.48 10.55 -12.67
N GLN A 137 3.48 10.89 -13.96
CA GLN A 137 4.58 11.58 -14.66
C GLN A 137 4.57 13.12 -14.48
N HIS A 138 4.25 13.61 -13.28
CA HIS A 138 4.18 15.05 -12.99
C HIS A 138 5.11 15.43 -11.83
N ASN A 139 5.81 16.56 -11.94
CA ASN A 139 6.62 17.08 -10.84
C ASN A 139 5.74 17.55 -9.68
N LYS A 140 6.10 17.14 -8.45
CA LYS A 140 5.48 17.56 -7.19
C LYS A 140 6.48 17.47 -6.05
N THR A 141 6.32 18.32 -5.04
CA THR A 141 6.84 18.05 -3.68
C THR A 141 6.17 16.80 -3.08
N TRP A 142 6.68 16.28 -1.96
CA TRP A 142 6.09 15.10 -1.34
C TRP A 142 4.64 15.34 -0.87
N GLU A 143 4.33 16.49 -0.26
CA GLU A 143 2.95 16.84 0.11
C GLU A 143 2.04 17.02 -1.10
N GLU A 144 2.49 17.72 -2.14
CA GLU A 144 1.71 17.86 -3.37
C GLU A 144 1.45 16.51 -4.03
N ALA A 145 2.42 15.58 -3.98
CA ALA A 145 2.28 14.23 -4.50
C ALA A 145 1.25 13.42 -3.69
N LEU A 146 1.31 13.50 -2.36
CA LEU A 146 0.34 12.90 -1.44
C LEU A 146 -1.08 13.41 -1.70
N ASP A 147 -1.26 14.72 -1.68
CA ASP A 147 -2.56 15.36 -1.90
C ASP A 147 -3.10 15.09 -3.30
N HIS A 148 -2.22 15.03 -4.32
CA HIS A 148 -2.62 14.68 -5.67
C HIS A 148 -3.12 13.23 -5.77
N CYS A 149 -2.36 12.25 -5.27
CA CYS A 149 -2.77 10.85 -5.25
C CYS A 149 -4.09 10.69 -4.48
N ARG A 150 -4.20 11.25 -3.28
CA ARG A 150 -5.43 11.22 -2.47
C ARG A 150 -6.61 11.99 -3.10
N TRP A 151 -6.35 12.90 -4.04
CA TRP A 151 -7.38 13.61 -4.81
C TRP A 151 -7.85 12.84 -6.05
N LEU A 152 -7.07 11.92 -6.62
CA LEU A 152 -7.52 11.06 -7.74
C LEU A 152 -8.78 10.27 -7.39
N TRP A 153 -8.91 9.83 -6.13
CA TRP A 153 -10.13 9.22 -5.56
C TRP A 153 -11.41 10.06 -5.77
N ARG A 154 -11.31 11.39 -5.90
CA ARG A 154 -12.46 12.28 -6.13
C ARG A 154 -12.82 12.50 -7.61
N ARG A 155 -12.09 11.88 -8.54
CA ARG A 155 -12.36 11.95 -9.99
C ARG A 155 -12.89 10.66 -10.59
N GLU A 156 -12.68 9.54 -9.91
CA GLU A 156 -13.11 8.22 -10.36
C GLU A 156 -14.49 7.93 -9.77
N GLU A 157 -15.49 7.58 -10.61
CA GLU A 157 -16.84 7.25 -10.13
C GLU A 157 -16.93 5.81 -9.56
N SER A 158 -15.81 5.08 -9.55
CA SER A 158 -15.70 3.71 -9.04
C SER A 158 -15.51 3.68 -7.53
N TRP A 159 -16.55 3.25 -6.82
CA TRP A 159 -16.61 3.07 -5.36
C TRP A 159 -15.59 2.09 -4.77
N SER A 160 -14.76 1.43 -5.59
CA SER A 160 -13.84 0.38 -5.19
C SER A 160 -12.36 0.65 -5.51
N LEU A 161 -11.98 1.86 -5.96
CA LEU A 161 -10.61 2.18 -6.44
C LEU A 161 -9.92 3.33 -5.67
N ARG A 162 -9.39 3.10 -4.45
CA ARG A 162 -8.64 4.16 -3.73
C ARG A 162 -7.28 4.44 -4.38
N PHE A 163 -6.87 5.71 -4.33
CA PHE A 163 -5.51 6.17 -4.62
C PHE A 163 -4.81 6.79 -3.38
N ASP A 164 -3.53 6.50 -3.18
CA ASP A 164 -2.61 7.13 -2.21
C ASP A 164 -1.13 6.97 -2.66
N LEU A 165 -0.14 7.56 -1.98
CA LEU A 165 1.29 7.31 -2.25
C LEU A 165 1.72 5.88 -1.89
N SER A 166 2.77 5.36 -2.54
CA SER A 166 3.11 3.94 -2.46
C SER A 166 3.65 3.46 -1.11
N THR A 167 3.01 2.43 -0.55
CA THR A 167 3.37 1.67 0.66
C THR A 167 4.18 0.41 0.33
N VAL A 168 5.51 0.42 0.54
CA VAL A 168 6.40 -0.69 0.11
C VAL A 168 6.80 -1.57 1.31
N ILE A 169 6.02 -2.61 1.58
CA ILE A 169 6.10 -3.39 2.85
C ILE A 169 6.37 -4.89 2.66
N SER A 170 6.19 -5.42 1.45
CA SER A 170 6.45 -6.80 1.05
C SER A 170 7.38 -6.89 -0.17
N GLN A 171 7.94 -8.07 -0.42
CA GLN A 171 8.79 -8.31 -1.59
C GLN A 171 8.04 -8.10 -2.92
N ASN A 172 6.73 -8.34 -2.95
CA ASN A 172 5.89 -8.07 -4.12
C ASN A 172 5.82 -6.56 -4.42
N ASP A 173 5.68 -5.74 -3.37
CA ASP A 173 5.63 -4.27 -3.50
C ASP A 173 6.97 -3.72 -3.97
N VAL A 174 8.10 -4.28 -3.50
CA VAL A 174 9.45 -3.93 -3.96
C VAL A 174 9.61 -4.23 -5.45
N THR A 175 9.12 -5.38 -5.92
CA THR A 175 9.14 -5.74 -7.35
C THR A 175 8.26 -4.79 -8.16
N ASN A 176 6.97 -4.66 -7.80
CA ASN A 176 6.00 -3.83 -8.53
C ASN A 176 6.41 -2.35 -8.58
N ALA A 177 6.91 -1.80 -7.46
CA ALA A 177 7.39 -0.42 -7.42
C ALA A 177 8.64 -0.23 -8.27
N ARG A 178 9.55 -1.22 -8.32
CA ARG A 178 10.77 -1.13 -9.15
C ARG A 178 10.46 -1.27 -10.64
N GLU A 179 9.58 -2.19 -11.03
CA GLU A 179 9.15 -2.35 -12.42
C GLU A 179 8.43 -1.09 -12.91
N MET A 180 7.47 -0.56 -12.16
CA MET A 180 6.78 0.68 -12.54
C MET A 180 7.69 1.91 -12.53
N ALA A 181 8.72 1.95 -11.67
CA ALA A 181 9.70 3.02 -11.68
C ALA A 181 10.65 2.98 -12.89
N GLN A 182 10.80 1.85 -13.62
CA GLN A 182 11.60 1.84 -14.86
C GLN A 182 11.03 2.74 -15.96
N TYR A 183 9.74 3.09 -15.88
CA TYR A 183 9.08 4.04 -16.77
C TYR A 183 9.24 5.51 -16.33
N ALA A 184 10.08 5.78 -15.32
CA ALA A 184 10.36 7.12 -14.81
C ALA A 184 11.23 7.96 -15.75
N THR A 185 10.95 9.27 -15.76
CA THR A 185 11.76 10.30 -16.40
C THR A 185 12.98 10.75 -15.57
N THR A 186 13.23 10.14 -14.40
CA THR A 186 14.43 10.37 -13.56
C THR A 186 14.80 9.15 -12.73
N GLU A 187 16.03 9.20 -12.22
CA GLU A 187 16.68 8.29 -11.26
C GLU A 187 15.94 8.05 -9.93
N GLU A 188 15.00 8.92 -9.55
CA GLU A 188 14.27 8.85 -8.27
C GLU A 188 12.74 8.99 -8.43
N VAL A 189 11.94 8.21 -7.69
CA VAL A 189 10.47 8.39 -7.58
C VAL A 189 9.99 8.52 -6.14
N TRP A 190 9.02 9.41 -5.87
CA TRP A 190 8.44 9.56 -4.52
C TRP A 190 7.68 8.30 -4.07
N THR A 191 7.84 7.93 -2.80
CA THR A 191 7.07 6.87 -2.12
C THR A 191 6.35 7.42 -0.88
N GLY A 192 5.42 6.65 -0.33
CA GLY A 192 4.61 7.02 0.83
C GLY A 192 5.30 6.87 2.20
N LEU A 193 6.62 6.94 2.30
CA LEU A 193 7.36 6.79 3.56
C LEU A 193 7.88 8.14 4.09
N ARG A 194 7.51 8.45 5.34
CA ARG A 194 7.80 9.74 6.00
C ARG A 194 8.28 9.60 7.44
N PHE A 195 9.17 10.48 7.87
CA PHE A 195 9.69 10.57 9.22
C PHE A 195 8.89 11.59 10.05
N LEU A 196 8.15 11.09 11.05
CA LEU A 196 7.30 11.89 11.94
C LEU A 196 7.51 11.46 13.40
N ALA A 197 7.58 12.43 14.31
CA ALA A 197 7.73 12.21 15.75
C ALA A 197 8.84 11.21 16.14
N GLY A 198 10.02 11.31 15.49
CA GLY A 198 11.18 10.47 15.76
C GLY A 198 11.17 9.09 15.09
N HIS A 199 10.11 8.75 14.34
CA HIS A 199 9.87 7.42 13.78
C HIS A 199 9.55 7.50 12.28
N TRP A 200 9.80 6.40 11.55
CA TRP A 200 9.42 6.25 10.15
C TRP A 200 8.06 5.57 10.02
N TRP A 201 7.18 6.12 9.18
CA TRP A 201 5.81 5.69 8.96
C TRP A 201 5.46 5.65 7.48
N TRP A 202 4.69 4.65 7.07
CA TRP A 202 4.02 4.62 5.78
C TRP A 202 2.69 5.39 5.83
N VAL A 203 2.29 6.01 4.71
CA VAL A 203 1.04 6.79 4.59
C VAL A 203 -0.24 5.98 4.79
N GLY A 204 -0.18 4.66 4.62
CA GLY A 204 -1.27 3.72 4.96
C GLY A 204 -1.39 3.44 6.46
N GLY A 205 -0.45 3.92 7.29
CA GLY A 205 -0.41 3.73 8.75
C GLY A 205 0.50 2.61 9.24
N GLU A 206 1.14 1.87 8.33
CA GLU A 206 2.06 0.78 8.66
C GLU A 206 3.37 1.31 9.29
N PRO A 207 3.90 0.63 10.32
CA PRO A 207 5.23 0.96 10.84
C PRO A 207 6.30 0.59 9.81
N ALA A 208 7.28 1.46 9.59
CA ALA A 208 8.39 1.16 8.69
C ALA A 208 9.43 0.27 9.40
N GLU A 209 9.31 -1.05 9.24
CA GLU A 209 10.30 -2.00 9.72
C GLU A 209 11.63 -1.82 8.98
N TRP A 210 12.65 -1.31 9.68
CA TRP A 210 14.01 -1.05 9.18
C TRP A 210 14.68 -2.26 8.49
N THR A 211 14.24 -3.47 8.76
CA THR A 211 14.77 -4.73 8.21
C THR A 211 14.22 -5.10 6.83
N LYS A 212 13.11 -4.47 6.38
CA LYS A 212 12.46 -4.75 5.07
C LYS A 212 12.62 -3.63 4.05
N LEU A 213 12.94 -2.41 4.49
CA LEU A 213 13.33 -1.34 3.57
C LEU A 213 14.58 -1.77 2.79
N PRO A 214 14.65 -1.58 1.46
CA PRO A 214 15.87 -1.83 0.72
C PRO A 214 16.94 -0.87 1.25
N SER A 215 17.98 -1.39 1.91
CA SER A 215 19.09 -0.58 2.41
C SER A 215 19.62 0.28 1.26
N CYS A 216 19.68 1.60 1.48
CA CYS A 216 20.05 2.58 0.45
C CYS A 216 21.48 2.34 -0.05
N ARG A 217 21.62 1.44 -1.03
CA ARG A 217 22.88 1.13 -1.70
C ARG A 217 23.19 2.25 -2.66
N VAL A 218 23.92 3.24 -2.15
CA VAL A 218 24.42 4.39 -2.90
C VAL A 218 25.23 3.90 -4.10
N LEU A 219 24.70 4.16 -5.29
CA LEU A 219 25.42 4.31 -6.55
C LEU A 219 25.33 5.80 -6.90
N TRP A 220 26.33 6.48 -7.48
CA TRP A 220 27.62 6.09 -8.07
C TRP A 220 28.69 7.10 -7.56
N HIS A 221 29.95 6.74 -7.28
CA HIS A 221 31.02 6.53 -8.27
C HIS A 221 32.31 5.98 -7.60
N PRO A 222 33.36 5.56 -8.35
CA PRO A 222 34.55 4.93 -7.77
C PRO A 222 35.52 5.93 -7.13
N GLY A 223 35.75 5.78 -5.83
CA GLY A 223 36.71 6.56 -5.05
C GLY A 223 36.26 6.68 -3.60
N GLN A 224 36.97 6.04 -2.67
CA GLN A 224 36.73 6.16 -1.22
C GLN A 224 37.12 7.58 -0.76
N THR A 225 36.56 8.20 0.30
CA THR A 225 35.71 7.71 1.41
C THR A 225 34.61 8.73 1.72
N TRP A 226 33.41 8.29 2.15
CA TRP A 226 32.38 9.20 2.70
C TRP A 226 31.70 8.64 3.96
N GLN A 227 31.34 9.56 4.85
CA GLN A 227 30.61 9.32 6.10
C GLN A 227 29.13 9.69 5.93
N PHE A 228 28.28 9.31 6.89
CA PHE A 228 26.85 9.60 6.86
C PHE A 228 26.56 11.12 6.95
N GLU A 229 25.89 11.66 5.94
CA GLU A 229 25.13 12.92 6.08
C GLU A 229 23.73 12.61 6.63
N ASP A 230 23.23 13.44 7.56
CA ASP A 230 22.04 13.09 8.36
C ASP A 230 20.73 13.19 7.54
N GLN A 231 20.23 12.04 7.07
CA GLN A 231 18.98 11.96 6.31
C GLN A 231 17.74 12.41 7.09
N ARG A 232 17.81 12.63 8.42
CA ARG A 232 16.75 13.31 9.19
C ARG A 232 16.43 14.71 8.66
N LEU A 233 17.32 15.34 7.90
CA LEU A 233 17.08 16.65 7.26
C LEU A 233 16.00 16.60 6.18
N ARG A 234 15.88 15.50 5.41
CA ARG A 234 14.91 15.41 4.30
C ARG A 234 13.53 14.87 4.72
N ARG A 235 13.45 14.09 5.81
CA ARG A 235 12.21 13.52 6.40
C ARG A 235 11.31 12.67 5.48
N GLU A 236 11.63 12.53 4.21
CA GLU A 236 10.84 11.87 3.18
C GLU A 236 11.77 11.02 2.31
N THR A 237 11.25 9.93 1.75
CA THR A 237 12.04 9.05 0.88
C THR A 237 11.58 9.04 -0.56
N LYS A 238 12.56 8.89 -1.46
CA LYS A 238 12.34 8.41 -2.81
C LYS A 238 12.93 7.01 -2.98
N LEU A 239 12.38 6.25 -3.90
CA LEU A 239 12.99 5.02 -4.41
C LEU A 239 13.99 5.41 -5.51
N HIS A 240 15.25 5.04 -5.35
CA HIS A 240 16.27 5.07 -6.41
C HIS A 240 16.16 3.83 -7.30
N LEU A 241 16.56 3.96 -8.57
CA LEU A 241 16.52 2.89 -9.59
C LEU A 241 17.74 1.96 -9.58
#